data_AF-A0ABD2HBC7-F1
#
_entry.id   AF-A0ABD2HBC7-F1
#
_cell.length_a   1.000
_cell.length_b   1.000
_cell.length_c   1.000
_cell.angle_alpha   90.00
_cell.angle_beta   90.00
_cell.angle_gamma   90.00
#
_symmetry.space_group_name_H-M   'P 1'
#
loop_
_entity.id
_entity.type
_entity.pdbx_description
1 polymer ?
#
loop_
_entity_poly.entity_id
_entity_poly.type
_entity_poly.pdbx_seq_one_letter_code
_entity_poly.pdbx_strand_id
1 'polypeptide(L)'
;MKYLALALLFCALASLSDASCYVKILQPDMTQCQDVSDNTWHPIGSTWRNSECFDCSCTGCCQAFSTPTRFDSDCVSVFDSAACEFIVHKRNDPTQLCPIHGAVGK
;
A
#
# COMPACT_ATOMS: atom_id res chain seq x y z
N MET A 1 32.74 -11.56 -2.09
CA MET A 1 32.63 -10.43 -1.13
C MET A 1 32.06 -9.16 -1.76
N LYS A 2 32.51 -8.69 -2.93
CA LYS A 2 32.06 -7.41 -3.53
C LYS A 2 30.56 -7.35 -3.89
N TYR A 3 30.01 -8.42 -4.45
CA TYR A 3 28.58 -8.51 -4.79
C TYR A 3 27.67 -8.75 -3.59
N LEU A 4 28.19 -9.35 -2.52
CA LEU A 4 27.41 -9.63 -1.31
C LEU A 4 27.09 -8.32 -0.56
N ALA A 5 28.08 -7.42 -0.47
CA ALA A 5 27.87 -6.09 0.07
C ALA A 5 26.88 -5.27 -0.76
N LEU A 6 26.94 -5.38 -2.10
CA LEU A 6 26.00 -4.70 -3.00
C LEU A 6 24.57 -5.23 -2.85
N ALA A 7 24.40 -6.56 -2.78
CA ALA A 7 23.10 -7.19 -2.56
C ALA A 7 22.49 -6.80 -1.21
N LEU A 8 23.29 -6.79 -0.14
CA LEU A 8 22.84 -6.34 1.18
C LEU A 8 22.44 -4.85 1.19
N LEU A 9 23.17 -4.01 0.44
CA LEU A 9 22.82 -2.59 0.29
C LEU A 9 21.48 -2.41 -0.43
N PHE A 10 21.21 -3.18 -1.50
CA PHE A 10 19.94 -3.16 -2.22
C PHE A 10 18.77 -3.66 -1.35
N CYS A 11 18.96 -4.74 -0.57
CA CYS A 11 17.95 -5.23 0.36
C CYS A 11 17.61 -4.21 1.46
N ALA A 12 18.61 -3.46 1.95
CA ALA A 12 18.39 -2.43 2.97
C ALA A 12 17.66 -1.20 2.41
N LEU A 13 17.93 -0.79 1.16
CA LEU A 13 17.25 0.35 0.54
C LEU A 13 15.79 0.05 0.19
N ALA A 14 15.48 -1.20 -0.19
CA ALA A 14 14.11 -1.62 -0.48
C ALA A 14 13.18 -1.47 0.75
N SER A 15 13.68 -1.78 1.95
CA SER A 15 12.89 -1.71 3.18
C SER A 15 12.70 -0.29 3.75
N LEU A 16 13.39 0.72 3.23
CA LEU A 16 13.23 2.12 3.66
C LEU A 16 12.15 2.89 2.88
N SER A 17 11.53 2.28 1.86
CA SER A 17 10.68 2.98 0.90
C SER A 17 9.18 2.97 1.24
N ASP A 18 8.78 2.32 2.34
CA ASP A 18 7.37 2.13 2.70
C ASP A 18 6.78 3.35 3.45
N ALA A 19 6.75 4.51 2.78
CA ALA A 19 5.97 5.63 3.27
C ALA A 19 4.48 5.35 3.01
N SER A 20 3.67 5.28 4.07
CA SER A 20 2.22 5.06 3.95
C SER A 20 1.50 6.21 3.22
N CYS A 21 2.12 7.38 3.12
CA CYS A 21 1.62 8.52 2.37
C CYS A 21 2.77 9.30 1.74
N TYR A 22 2.51 9.95 0.61
CA TYR A 22 3.41 10.93 0.01
C TYR A 22 2.65 12.15 -0.49
N VAL A 23 3.34 13.29 -0.56
CA VAL A 23 2.81 14.56 -1.08
C VAL A 23 3.41 14.87 -2.44
N LYS A 24 2.61 15.49 -3.32
CA LYS A 24 2.99 15.96 -4.65
C LYS A 24 2.81 17.48 -4.70
N ILE A 25 3.80 18.17 -5.26
CA ILE A 25 3.72 19.62 -5.48
C ILE A 25 2.95 19.87 -6.77
N LEU A 26 1.85 20.63 -6.67
CA LEU A 26 1.16 21.13 -7.85
C LEU A 26 1.96 22.28 -8.47
N GLN A 27 2.23 22.17 -9.76
CA GLN A 27 2.72 23.27 -10.58
C GLN A 27 1.55 24.22 -10.90
N PRO A 28 1.82 25.53 -11.02
CA PRO A 28 0.78 26.56 -11.14
C PRO A 28 -0.39 26.25 -12.08
N ASP A 29 -0.31 26.40 -13.37
CA ASP A 29 -1.37 26.30 -14.37
C ASP A 29 -1.87 24.87 -14.72
N MET A 30 -1.65 23.87 -13.86
CA MET A 30 -2.11 22.51 -14.13
C MET A 30 -3.64 22.42 -14.10
N THR A 31 -4.20 21.59 -14.97
CA THR A 31 -5.63 21.22 -14.96
C THR A 31 -5.84 19.73 -14.65
N GLN A 32 -4.79 18.93 -14.83
CA GLN A 32 -4.76 17.49 -14.63
C GLN A 32 -3.39 17.08 -14.10
N CYS A 33 -3.34 15.92 -13.44
CA CYS A 33 -2.10 15.27 -13.02
C CYS A 33 -2.12 13.81 -13.47
N GLN A 34 -0.94 13.22 -13.65
CA GLN A 34 -0.82 11.80 -13.96
C GLN A 34 -0.60 11.00 -12.67
N ASP A 35 -1.36 9.93 -12.51
CA ASP A 35 -1.02 8.86 -11.60
C ASP A 35 0.06 7.99 -12.23
N VAL A 36 1.22 7.91 -11.59
CA VAL A 36 2.38 7.20 -12.11
C VAL A 36 2.26 5.68 -11.95
N SER A 37 1.45 5.20 -11.00
CA SER A 37 1.22 3.77 -10.80
C SER A 37 0.41 3.20 -11.96
N ASP A 38 -0.68 3.89 -12.34
CA ASP A 38 -1.62 3.42 -13.36
C ASP A 38 -1.42 4.08 -14.73
N ASN A 39 -0.55 5.08 -14.83
CA ASN A 39 -0.36 5.94 -16.01
C ASN A 39 -1.66 6.65 -16.47
N THR A 40 -2.60 6.88 -15.57
CA THR A 40 -3.90 7.51 -15.86
C THR A 40 -3.88 9.00 -15.52
N TRP A 41 -4.60 9.82 -16.31
CA TRP A 41 -4.72 11.25 -16.10
C TRP A 41 -5.99 11.58 -15.31
N HIS A 42 -5.84 12.43 -14.29
CA HIS A 42 -6.90 12.80 -13.36
C HIS A 42 -7.04 14.32 -13.28
N PRO A 43 -8.27 14.87 -13.31
CA PRO A 43 -8.48 16.31 -13.11
C PRO A 43 -8.02 16.79 -11.73
N ILE A 44 -7.54 18.03 -11.64
CA ILE A 44 -7.30 18.63 -10.31
C ILE A 44 -8.61 18.68 -9.51
N GLY A 45 -8.51 18.27 -8.23
CA GLY A 45 -9.65 18.20 -7.32
C GLY A 45 -10.37 16.86 -7.33
N SER A 46 -10.06 15.95 -8.26
CA SER A 46 -10.54 14.57 -8.17
C SER A 46 -9.76 13.76 -7.14
N THR A 47 -10.39 12.68 -6.70
CA THR A 47 -9.77 11.63 -5.89
C THR A 47 -10.01 10.28 -6.55
N TRP A 48 -9.06 9.37 -6.45
CA TRP A 48 -9.17 8.03 -7.03
C TRP A 48 -8.41 7.00 -6.19
N ARG A 49 -8.75 5.73 -6.36
CA ARG A 49 -7.97 4.60 -5.89
C ARG A 49 -7.16 4.07 -7.07
N ASN A 50 -5.85 3.90 -6.92
CA ASN A 50 -5.01 3.31 -7.95
C ASN A 50 -4.85 1.79 -7.80
N SER A 51 -4.22 1.14 -8.78
CA SER A 51 -4.02 -0.32 -8.78
C SER A 51 -3.07 -0.82 -7.71
N GLU A 52 -2.26 0.05 -7.13
CA GLU A 52 -1.36 -0.25 -5.99
C GLU A 52 -2.04 -0.02 -4.63
N CYS A 53 -3.37 0.18 -4.63
CA CYS A 53 -4.18 0.37 -3.45
C CYS A 53 -3.86 1.65 -2.65
N PHE A 54 -3.59 2.76 -3.34
CA PHE A 54 -3.48 4.09 -2.75
C PHE A 54 -4.71 4.95 -3.05
N ASP A 55 -5.25 5.61 -2.02
CA ASP A 55 -6.19 6.72 -2.15
C ASP A 55 -5.40 7.98 -2.51
N CYS A 56 -5.66 8.50 -3.70
CA CYS A 56 -4.89 9.53 -4.36
C CYS A 56 -5.72 10.78 -4.65
N SER A 57 -5.00 11.89 -4.73
CA SER A 57 -5.38 13.14 -5.37
C SER A 57 -4.16 13.71 -6.10
N CYS A 58 -4.31 14.82 -6.82
CA CYS A 58 -3.15 15.46 -7.45
C CYS A 58 -2.13 16.03 -6.45
N THR A 59 -2.47 16.17 -5.17
CA THR A 59 -1.57 16.70 -4.12
C THR A 59 -0.89 15.60 -3.30
N GLY A 60 -1.23 14.34 -3.51
CA GLY A 60 -0.64 13.24 -2.74
C GLY A 60 -1.46 11.97 -2.77
N CYS A 61 -0.88 10.90 -2.26
CA CYS A 61 -1.52 9.59 -2.14
C CYS A 61 -1.19 8.95 -0.80
N CYS A 62 -2.10 8.12 -0.29
CA CYS A 62 -1.94 7.33 0.91
C CYS A 62 -2.39 5.89 0.68
N GLN A 63 -1.69 4.94 1.29
CA GLN A 63 -2.06 3.53 1.33
C GLN A 63 -3.48 3.40 1.89
N ALA A 64 -4.33 2.66 1.20
CA ALA A 64 -5.75 2.62 1.50
C ALA A 64 -6.21 1.43 2.35
N PHE A 65 -5.24 0.64 2.83
CA PHE A 65 -5.45 -0.57 3.62
C PHE A 65 -4.67 -0.51 4.92
N SER A 66 -5.24 -1.09 5.97
CA SER A 66 -4.54 -1.32 7.24
C SER A 66 -3.89 -2.70 7.22
N THR A 67 -2.66 -2.80 7.71
CA THR A 67 -1.92 -4.05 7.87
C THR A 67 -2.19 -4.64 9.26
N PRO A 68 -2.77 -5.85 9.37
CA PRO A 68 -3.00 -6.51 10.65
C PRO A 68 -1.67 -6.81 11.36
N THR A 69 -1.58 -6.48 12.65
CA THR A 69 -0.40 -6.68 13.48
C THR A 69 -0.64 -7.63 14.66
N ARG A 70 -1.90 -7.85 15.04
CA ARG A 70 -2.28 -8.77 16.12
C ARG A 70 -3.54 -9.54 15.77
N PHE A 71 -3.44 -10.87 15.73
CA PHE A 71 -4.52 -11.84 15.51
C PHE A 71 -4.09 -13.21 16.06
N ASP A 72 -5.03 -14.16 16.15
CA ASP A 72 -4.76 -15.47 16.74
C ASP A 72 -3.65 -16.26 16.02
N SER A 73 -2.88 -17.02 16.80
CA SER A 73 -1.70 -17.72 16.28
C SER A 73 -2.02 -18.85 15.32
N ASP A 74 -3.27 -19.31 15.21
CA ASP A 74 -3.71 -20.32 14.24
C ASP A 74 -4.31 -19.70 12.94
N CYS A 75 -4.21 -18.39 12.80
CA CYS A 75 -4.66 -17.62 11.63
C CYS A 75 -3.49 -17.15 10.75
N VAL A 76 -3.82 -16.71 9.55
CA VAL A 76 -2.92 -16.10 8.57
C VAL A 76 -3.58 -14.86 7.98
N SER A 77 -2.77 -13.86 7.66
CA SER A 77 -3.15 -12.62 7.00
C SER A 77 -2.75 -12.72 5.52
N VAL A 78 -3.71 -12.59 4.61
CA VAL A 78 -3.50 -12.62 3.16
C VAL A 78 -4.02 -11.32 2.56
N PHE A 79 -3.24 -10.68 1.70
CA PHE A 79 -3.66 -9.45 1.04
C PHE A 79 -4.55 -9.78 -0.17
N ASP A 80 -5.75 -9.22 -0.19
CA ASP A 80 -6.63 -9.19 -1.36
C ASP A 80 -6.40 -7.87 -2.10
N SER A 81 -5.68 -7.95 -3.22
CA SER A 81 -5.36 -6.77 -4.03
C SER A 81 -6.57 -6.21 -4.79
N ALA A 82 -7.61 -7.00 -5.02
CA ALA A 82 -8.82 -6.52 -5.69
C ALA A 82 -9.69 -5.70 -4.73
N ALA A 83 -9.77 -6.14 -3.47
CA ALA A 83 -10.47 -5.43 -2.41
C ALA A 83 -9.61 -4.35 -1.72
N CYS A 84 -8.28 -4.39 -1.94
CA CYS A 84 -7.30 -3.56 -1.23
C CYS A 84 -7.45 -3.69 0.28
N GLU A 85 -7.40 -4.92 0.80
CA GLU A 85 -7.46 -5.19 2.24
C GLU A 85 -6.74 -6.49 2.60
N PHE A 86 -6.41 -6.64 3.89
CA PHE A 86 -5.95 -7.92 4.41
C PHE A 86 -7.11 -8.73 4.96
N ILE A 87 -7.26 -9.94 4.44
CA ILE A 87 -8.18 -10.94 4.97
C ILE A 87 -7.41 -11.81 5.96
N VAL A 88 -7.89 -11.87 7.20
CA VAL A 88 -7.34 -12.78 8.22
C VAL A 88 -8.28 -13.96 8.39
N HIS A 89 -7.79 -15.17 8.17
CA HIS A 89 -8.57 -16.40 8.25
C HIS A 89 -7.76 -17.54 8.87
N LYS A 90 -8.41 -18.66 9.20
CA LYS A 90 -7.73 -19.85 9.75
C LYS A 90 -6.77 -20.42 8.70
N ARG A 91 -5.61 -20.91 9.14
CA ARG A 91 -4.63 -21.52 8.22
C ARG A 91 -5.17 -22.74 7.47
N ASN A 92 -6.01 -23.52 8.14
CA ASN A 92 -6.52 -24.79 7.61
C ASN A 92 -7.90 -24.64 6.95
N ASP A 93 -8.53 -23.48 7.08
CA ASP A 93 -9.85 -23.19 6.49
C ASP A 93 -9.95 -21.70 6.13
N PRO A 94 -9.71 -21.35 4.86
CA PRO A 94 -9.82 -19.98 4.38
C PRO A 94 -11.23 -19.39 4.43
N THR A 95 -12.27 -20.20 4.61
CA THR A 95 -13.66 -19.72 4.73
C THR A 95 -13.98 -19.19 6.13
N GLN A 96 -13.16 -19.56 7.13
CA GLN A 96 -13.33 -19.12 8.52
C GLN A 96 -12.46 -17.90 8.81
N LEU A 97 -13.08 -16.72 8.87
CA LEU A 97 -12.42 -15.46 9.24
C LEU A 97 -11.97 -15.46 10.70
N CYS A 98 -10.85 -14.78 10.96
CA CYS A 98 -10.32 -14.57 12.30
C CYS A 98 -10.46 -13.10 12.73
N PRO A 99 -10.67 -12.83 14.03
CA PRO A 99 -10.68 -11.47 14.54
C PRO A 99 -9.31 -10.80 14.40
N ILE A 100 -9.32 -9.52 14.05
CA ILE A 100 -8.14 -8.65 14.09
C ILE A 100 -8.19 -7.88 15.42
N HIS A 101 -7.12 -7.95 16.19
CA HIS A 101 -6.99 -7.28 17.49
C HIS A 101 -6.08 -6.05 17.44
N GLY A 102 -5.32 -5.87 16.36
CA GLY A 102 -4.46 -4.72 16.13
C GLY A 102 -4.11 -4.62 14.66
N ALA A 103 -4.02 -3.39 14.16
CA ALA A 103 -3.62 -3.06 12.81
C ALA A 103 -2.88 -1.73 12.79
N VAL A 104 -2.08 -1.49 11.76
CA VAL A 104 -1.38 -0.23 11.49
C VAL A 104 -1.69 0.26 10.07
N GLY A 105 -1.60 1.55 9.85
CA GLY A 105 -1.95 2.14 8.56
C GLY A 105 -3.46 2.30 8.36
N LYS A 106 -3.79 2.92 7.23
CA LYS A 106 -5.00 3.70 6.97
C LYS A 106 -5.21 4.83 7.95
#